data_AF-A0A9P5SGZ8-F1
#
_entry.id   AF-A0A9P5SGZ8-F1
#
_cell.length_a   1.000
_cell.length_b   1.000
_cell.length_c   1.000
_cell.angle_alpha   90.00
_cell.angle_beta   90.00
_cell.angle_gamma   90.00
#
_symmetry.space_group_name_H-M   'P 1'
#
loop_
_entity.id
_entity.type
_entity.pdbx_description
1 polymer ?
#
loop_
_entity_poly.entity_id
_entity_poly.type
_entity_poly.pdbx_seq_one_letter_code
_entity_poly.pdbx_strand_id
1 'polypeptide(L)'
;MTKSLTVEVGPTVEGECRIRRSAMSPEALLSSPHEDVKTLYDVILHSAKVRPNLNAIGYRKMVKIIEEEKEVTKIIGGEPVKEKKTWKYFKMSGYNWLTYKDVKHVVDSIGAGLIKFGVQPRDKITVFGAT
;
A
#
# COMPACT_ATOMS: atom_id res chain seq x y z
N MET A 1 -9.03 -17.70 29.43
CA MET A 1 -10.46 -17.31 29.38
C MET A 1 -10.72 -16.64 28.05
N THR A 2 -11.61 -17.19 27.22
CA THR A 2 -11.95 -16.60 25.92
C THR A 2 -12.76 -15.33 26.15
N LYS A 3 -12.18 -14.16 25.87
CA LYS A 3 -12.86 -12.88 26.04
C LYS A 3 -13.97 -12.80 24.98
N SER A 4 -15.23 -12.64 25.41
CA SER A 4 -16.36 -12.46 24.48
C SER A 4 -16.10 -11.25 23.58
N LEU A 5 -16.23 -11.43 22.27
CA LEU A 5 -16.02 -10.36 21.28
C LEU A 5 -17.20 -9.39 21.23
N THR A 6 -18.36 -9.77 21.76
CA THR A 6 -19.58 -8.96 21.79
C THR A 6 -20.19 -8.87 23.18
N VAL A 7 -20.90 -7.76 23.44
CA VAL A 7 -21.62 -7.48 24.68
C VAL A 7 -23.04 -7.00 24.37
N GLU A 8 -23.98 -7.26 25.28
CA GLU A 8 -25.36 -6.78 25.16
C GLU A 8 -25.48 -5.31 25.56
N VAL A 9 -26.26 -4.56 24.81
CA VAL A 9 -26.54 -3.14 25.04
C VAL A 9 -28.04 -2.87 24.90
N GLY A 10 -28.51 -1.77 25.51
CA GLY A 10 -29.92 -1.35 25.45
C GLY A 10 -30.86 -2.13 26.39
N PRO A 11 -32.15 -1.73 26.44
CA PRO A 11 -33.14 -2.36 27.31
C PRO A 11 -33.51 -3.77 26.84
N THR A 12 -34.10 -4.55 27.74
CA THR A 12 -34.70 -5.86 27.41
C THR A 12 -36.13 -5.64 26.93
N VAL A 13 -36.48 -6.22 25.77
CA VAL A 13 -37.84 -6.21 25.21
C VAL A 13 -38.36 -7.64 25.20
N GLU A 14 -39.59 -7.85 25.65
CA GLU A 14 -40.20 -9.18 25.72
C GLU A 14 -40.38 -9.76 24.30
N GLY A 15 -39.95 -11.00 24.08
CA GLY A 15 -39.97 -11.65 22.77
C GLY A 15 -38.76 -11.36 21.88
N GLU A 16 -37.82 -10.50 22.31
CA GLU A 16 -36.64 -10.13 21.52
C GLU A 16 -35.31 -10.42 22.24
N CYS A 17 -34.26 -10.70 21.46
CA CYS A 17 -32.90 -10.77 21.96
C CYS A 17 -32.30 -9.35 22.07
N ARG A 18 -31.52 -9.09 23.13
CA ARG A 18 -30.85 -7.78 23.29
C ARG A 18 -29.84 -7.52 22.17
N ILE A 19 -29.73 -6.25 21.80
CA ILE A 19 -28.78 -5.77 20.80
C ILE A 19 -27.36 -6.12 21.27
N ARG A 20 -26.56 -6.74 20.39
CA ARG A 20 -25.15 -7.07 20.65
C ARG A 20 -24.25 -6.09 19.91
N ARG A 21 -23.23 -5.56 20.58
CA ARG A 21 -22.19 -4.71 19.99
C ARG A 21 -20.80 -5.27 20.28
N SER A 22 -19.79 -4.79 19.55
CA SER A 22 -18.40 -5.12 19.82
C SER A 22 -18.03 -4.75 21.26
N ALA A 23 -17.33 -5.65 21.95
CA ALA A 23 -16.81 -5.38 23.29
C ALA A 23 -15.81 -4.22 23.32
N MET A 24 -15.21 -3.87 22.17
CA MET A 24 -14.27 -2.76 22.03
C MET A 24 -14.97 -1.40 21.85
N SER A 25 -16.25 -1.38 21.50
CA SER A 25 -17.02 -0.15 21.32
C SER A 25 -18.52 -0.38 21.62
N PRO A 26 -18.87 -0.60 22.90
CA PRO A 26 -20.24 -0.90 23.29
C PRO A 26 -21.15 0.33 23.23
N GLU A 27 -20.64 1.51 23.58
CA GLU A 27 -21.46 2.71 23.75
C GLU A 27 -21.74 3.43 22.42
N ALA A 28 -20.77 3.42 21.50
CA ALA A 28 -20.83 4.17 20.25
C ALA A 28 -20.37 3.33 19.05
N LEU A 29 -20.70 3.81 17.85
CA LEU A 29 -20.11 3.32 16.61
C LEU A 29 -18.78 4.02 16.38
N LEU A 30 -17.75 3.25 16.00
CA LEU A 30 -16.45 3.81 15.63
C LEU A 30 -16.53 4.41 14.23
N SER A 31 -16.16 5.68 14.10
CA SER A 31 -16.06 6.41 12.82
C SER A 31 -14.63 6.51 12.29
N SER A 32 -13.64 6.23 13.13
CA SER A 32 -12.21 6.27 12.81
C SER A 32 -11.50 5.09 13.47
N PRO A 33 -10.33 4.66 12.95
CA PRO A 33 -9.57 3.55 13.52
C PRO A 33 -8.90 3.90 14.86
N HIS A 34 -8.69 5.19 15.14
CA HIS A 34 -8.10 5.71 16.36
C HIS A 34 -8.46 7.20 16.49
N GLU A 35 -8.62 7.71 17.72
CA GLU A 35 -9.05 9.10 17.98
C GLU A 35 -8.12 10.16 17.35
N ASP A 36 -6.81 9.87 17.35
CA ASP A 36 -5.77 10.71 16.73
C ASP A 36 -5.74 10.67 15.18
N VAL A 37 -6.51 9.79 14.52
CA VAL A 37 -6.44 9.59 13.07
C VAL A 37 -7.60 10.31 12.38
N LYS A 38 -7.30 11.46 11.77
CA LYS A 38 -8.29 12.30 11.05
C LYS A 38 -8.00 12.41 9.56
N THR A 39 -6.76 12.21 9.16
CA THR A 39 -6.29 12.31 7.77
C THR A 39 -5.49 11.06 7.37
N LEU A 40 -5.28 10.88 6.06
CA LEU A 40 -4.38 9.83 5.56
C LEU A 40 -2.94 10.00 6.07
N TYR A 41 -2.50 11.23 6.28
CA TYR A 41 -1.19 11.48 6.88
C TYR A 41 -1.13 10.99 8.33
N ASP A 42 -2.21 11.18 9.11
CA ASP A 42 -2.27 10.68 10.49
C ASP A 42 -2.20 9.15 10.57
N VAL A 43 -2.69 8.43 9.56
CA VAL A 43 -2.53 6.97 9.48
C VAL A 43 -1.05 6.58 9.44
N ILE A 44 -0.25 7.31 8.67
CA ILE A 44 1.20 7.08 8.54
C ILE A 44 1.90 7.45 9.85
N LEU A 45 1.54 8.60 10.45
CA LEU A 45 2.09 9.04 11.74
C LEU A 45 1.79 8.02 12.85
N HIS A 46 0.54 7.59 12.96
CA HIS A 46 0.10 6.60 13.94
C HIS A 46 0.84 5.27 13.74
N SER A 47 0.94 4.78 12.51
CA SER A 47 1.60 3.51 12.20
C SER A 47 3.10 3.55 12.50
N ALA A 48 3.78 4.65 12.17
CA ALA A 48 5.19 4.87 12.50
C ALA A 48 5.44 5.01 14.01
N LYS A 49 4.47 5.55 14.77
CA LYS A 49 4.53 5.64 16.23
C LYS A 49 4.35 4.27 16.90
N VAL A 50 3.33 3.52 16.49
CA VAL A 50 2.95 2.26 17.15
C VAL A 50 3.82 1.07 16.70
N ARG A 51 4.28 1.05 15.44
CA ARG A 51 4.99 -0.09 14.83
C ARG A 51 6.24 0.33 14.04
N PRO A 52 7.15 1.16 14.61
CA PRO A 52 8.23 1.81 13.86
C PRO A 52 9.11 0.85 13.07
N ASN A 53 9.46 -0.30 13.67
CA ASN A 53 10.46 -1.23 13.14
C ASN A 53 9.85 -2.40 12.33
N LEU A 54 8.52 -2.45 12.15
CA LEU A 54 7.90 -3.49 11.33
C LEU A 54 8.03 -3.13 9.85
N ASN A 55 8.22 -4.16 9.02
CA ASN A 55 8.26 -4.03 7.58
C ASN A 55 6.92 -3.50 7.05
N ALA A 56 6.96 -2.39 6.31
CA ALA A 56 5.80 -1.71 5.77
C ALA A 56 5.69 -1.86 4.25
N ILE A 57 6.79 -1.60 3.53
CA ILE A 57 6.82 -1.65 2.06
C ILE A 57 7.95 -2.56 1.59
N GLY A 58 7.61 -3.58 0.81
CA GLY A 58 8.57 -4.48 0.18
C GLY A 58 8.89 -4.05 -1.25
N TYR A 59 10.16 -4.08 -1.64
CA TYR A 59 10.58 -3.76 -3.00
C TYR A 59 11.75 -4.64 -3.45
N ARG A 60 11.90 -4.78 -4.77
CA ARG A 60 13.00 -5.53 -5.38
C ARG A 60 13.82 -4.59 -6.25
N LYS A 61 15.14 -4.69 -6.14
CA LYS A 61 16.07 -3.95 -6.99
C LYS A 61 16.34 -4.76 -8.25
N MET A 62 16.45 -4.10 -9.40
CA MET A 62 16.96 -4.74 -10.60
C MET A 62 18.47 -4.94 -10.45
N VAL A 63 18.93 -6.18 -10.51
CA VAL A 63 20.35 -6.54 -10.31
C VAL A 63 21.09 -6.57 -11.64
N LYS A 64 20.47 -7.16 -12.66
CA LYS A 64 21.07 -7.30 -13.99
C LYS A 64 20.00 -7.43 -15.07
N ILE A 65 20.26 -6.87 -16.24
CA ILE A 65 19.52 -7.15 -17.47
C ILE A 65 20.37 -8.13 -18.29
N ILE A 66 19.77 -9.23 -18.73
CA ILE A 66 20.40 -10.24 -19.59
C ILE A 66 19.76 -10.10 -20.97
N GLU A 67 20.58 -9.90 -21.99
CA GLU A 67 20.13 -9.73 -23.37
C GLU A 67 20.46 -10.99 -24.18
N GLU A 68 19.46 -11.60 -24.80
CA GLU A 68 19.61 -12.78 -25.66
C GLU A 68 19.08 -12.46 -27.07
N GLU A 69 19.91 -12.65 -28.11
CA GLU A 69 19.44 -12.61 -29.49
C GLU A 69 18.76 -13.92 -29.87
N LYS A 70 17.52 -13.85 -30.36
CA LYS A 70 16.80 -14.99 -30.94
C LYS A 70 16.39 -14.67 -32.36
N GLU A 71 16.66 -15.58 -33.29
CA GLU A 71 16.06 -15.54 -34.63
C GLU A 71 14.60 -16.00 -34.52
N VAL A 72 13.69 -15.13 -34.95
CA VAL A 72 12.26 -15.44 -35.04
C VAL A 72 11.87 -15.40 -36.51
N THR A 73 11.39 -16.51 -37.02
CA THR A 73 10.85 -16.57 -38.38
C THR A 73 9.45 -15.97 -38.38
N LYS A 74 9.22 -14.97 -39.21
CA LYS A 74 7.94 -14.31 -39.41
C LYS A 74 7.53 -14.44 -40.86
N ILE A 75 6.27 -14.79 -41.12
CA ILE A 75 5.74 -14.84 -42.48
C ILE A 75 5.27 -13.43 -42.85
N ILE A 76 5.86 -12.85 -43.89
CA ILE A 76 5.47 -11.54 -44.42
C ILE A 76 5.18 -11.74 -45.91
N GLY A 77 3.92 -11.55 -46.33
CA GLY A 77 3.53 -11.73 -47.73
C GLY A 77 3.57 -13.18 -48.25
N GLY A 78 3.57 -14.18 -47.37
CA GLY A 78 3.64 -15.60 -47.73
C GLY A 78 5.05 -16.19 -47.74
N GLU A 79 6.09 -15.36 -47.60
CA GLU A 79 7.48 -15.82 -47.50
C GLU A 79 8.01 -15.78 -46.04
N PRO A 80 8.81 -16.77 -45.62
CA PRO A 80 9.43 -16.79 -44.29
C PRO A 80 10.65 -15.85 -44.24
N VAL A 81 10.55 -14.78 -43.45
CA VAL A 81 11.63 -13.84 -43.17
C VAL A 81 12.18 -14.09 -41.76
N LYS A 82 13.50 -14.22 -41.62
CA LYS A 82 14.16 -14.33 -40.30
C LYS A 82 14.46 -12.93 -39.75
N GLU A 83 13.85 -12.59 -38.62
CA GLU A 83 14.17 -11.36 -37.88
C GLU A 83 14.94 -11.71 -36.60
N LYS A 84 16.06 -11.03 -36.35
CA LYS A 84 16.72 -11.09 -35.04
C LYS A 84 15.97 -10.21 -34.05
N LYS A 85 15.57 -10.77 -32.91
CA LYS A 85 14.99 -10.03 -31.79
C LYS A 85 15.84 -10.20 -30.55
N THR A 86 16.16 -9.09 -29.90
CA THR A 86 16.83 -9.07 -28.61
C THR A 86 15.80 -9.17 -27.48
N TRP A 87 15.84 -10.28 -26.75
CA TRP A 87 15.03 -10.49 -25.55
C TRP A 87 15.78 -9.98 -24.33
N LYS A 88 15.11 -9.19 -23.49
CA LYS A 88 15.66 -8.70 -22.22
C LYS A 88 15.05 -9.46 -21.06
N TYR A 89 15.87 -10.14 -20.27
CA TYR A 89 15.48 -10.80 -19.03
C TYR A 89 16.01 -10.00 -17.84
N PHE A 90 15.10 -9.61 -16.96
CA PHE A 90 15.42 -8.78 -15.80
C PHE A 90 15.64 -9.66 -14.57
N LYS A 91 16.90 -9.76 -14.11
CA LYS A 91 17.26 -10.42 -12.85
C LYS A 91 17.02 -9.44 -11.71
N MET A 92 16.04 -9.75 -10.87
CA MET A 92 15.66 -8.95 -9.70
C MET A 92 16.31 -9.50 -8.42
N SER A 93 16.57 -8.64 -7.43
CA SER A 93 17.11 -9.01 -6.12
C SER A 93 16.10 -9.82 -5.29
N GLY A 94 16.48 -10.27 -4.09
CA GLY A 94 15.50 -10.61 -3.05
C GLY A 94 14.65 -9.40 -2.63
N TYR A 95 13.66 -9.61 -1.76
CA TYR A 95 12.89 -8.51 -1.18
C TYR A 95 13.75 -7.68 -0.23
N ASN A 96 13.69 -6.37 -0.41
CA ASN A 96 14.15 -5.36 0.53
C ASN A 96 12.92 -4.74 1.17
N TRP A 97 13.07 -4.16 2.36
CA TRP A 97 11.95 -3.62 3.12
C TRP A 97 12.26 -2.21 3.60
N LEU A 98 11.24 -1.35 3.55
CA LEU A 98 11.17 -0.13 4.32
C LEU A 98 10.32 -0.40 5.55
N THR A 99 10.80 -0.01 6.73
CA THR A 99 10.00 -0.05 7.96
C THR A 99 8.99 1.09 7.99
N TYR A 100 7.99 1.05 8.88
CA TYR A 100 7.05 2.17 9.02
C TYR A 100 7.75 3.49 9.36
N LYS A 101 8.84 3.45 10.13
CA LYS A 101 9.68 4.62 10.40
C LYS A 101 10.33 5.16 9.12
N ASP A 102 10.87 4.29 8.28
CA ASP A 102 11.50 4.69 7.02
C ASP A 102 10.47 5.27 6.05
N VAL A 103 9.29 4.66 5.96
CA VAL A 103 8.19 5.16 5.11
C VAL A 103 7.77 6.56 5.55
N LYS A 104 7.63 6.82 6.86
CA LYS A 104 7.33 8.16 7.37
C LYS A 104 8.39 9.17 6.91
N HIS A 105 9.67 8.83 7.03
CA HIS A 105 10.75 9.70 6.58
C HIS A 105 10.68 10.03 5.08
N VAL A 106 10.38 9.02 4.24
CA VAL A 106 10.18 9.21 2.79
C VAL A 106 8.99 10.12 2.51
N VAL A 107 7.85 9.89 3.16
CA VAL A 107 6.62 10.68 2.99
C VAL A 107 6.86 12.14 3.39
N ASP A 108 7.50 12.38 4.53
CA ASP A 108 7.84 13.73 4.99
C ASP A 108 8.77 14.44 4.00
N SER A 109 9.76 13.72 3.46
CA SER A 109 10.71 14.26 2.47
C SER A 109 10.01 14.64 1.16
N ILE A 110 9.10 13.78 0.67
CA ILE A 110 8.29 14.06 -0.52
C ILE A 110 7.39 15.28 -0.27
N GLY A 111 6.70 15.33 0.88
CA GLY A 111 5.85 16.45 1.27
C GLY A 111 6.62 17.78 1.34
N ALA A 112 7.78 17.78 2.00
CA ALA A 112 8.66 18.96 2.04
C ALA A 112 9.15 19.38 0.65
N GLY A 113 9.43 18.41 -0.23
CA GLY A 113 9.78 18.67 -1.63
C GLY A 113 8.64 19.34 -2.40
N LEU A 114 7.41 18.86 -2.27
CA LEU A 114 6.24 19.45 -2.91
C LEU A 114 6.01 20.90 -2.45
N ILE A 115 6.12 21.16 -1.15
CA ILE A 115 6.03 22.52 -0.59
C ILE A 115 7.13 23.40 -1.18
N LYS A 116 8.37 22.90 -1.27
CA LYS A 116 9.51 23.63 -1.86
C LYS A 116 9.28 23.99 -3.33
N PHE A 117 8.57 23.15 -4.08
CA PHE A 117 8.19 23.43 -5.47
C PHE A 117 6.94 24.31 -5.61
N GLY A 118 6.39 24.80 -4.51
CA GLY A 118 5.27 25.74 -4.50
C GLY A 118 3.88 25.11 -4.52
N VAL A 119 3.78 23.77 -4.43
CA VAL A 119 2.50 23.07 -4.41
C VAL A 119 1.71 23.44 -3.16
N GLN A 120 0.46 23.83 -3.35
CA GLN A 120 -0.46 24.26 -2.30
C GLN A 120 -1.50 23.17 -1.97
N PRO A 121 -2.14 23.24 -0.79
CA PRO A 121 -3.28 22.39 -0.49
C PRO A 121 -4.35 22.51 -1.59
N ARG A 122 -4.87 21.37 -2.03
CA ARG A 122 -5.90 21.22 -3.09
C ARG A 122 -5.40 21.37 -4.53
N ASP A 123 -4.10 21.59 -4.74
CA ASP A 123 -3.51 21.47 -6.07
C ASP A 123 -3.58 20.03 -6.59
N LYS A 124 -3.58 19.88 -7.91
CA LYS A 124 -3.67 18.57 -8.57
C LYS A 124 -2.27 18.08 -8.93
N ILE A 125 -1.97 16.86 -8.52
CA ILE A 125 -0.74 16.15 -8.89
C ILE A 125 -1.11 14.97 -9.78
N THR A 126 -0.44 14.85 -10.92
CA THR A 126 -0.56 13.68 -11.79
C THR A 126 0.67 12.81 -11.61
N VAL A 127 0.47 11.55 -11.26
CA VAL A 127 1.54 10.55 -11.14
C VAL A 127 1.42 9.61 -12.33
N PHE A 128 2.46 9.54 -13.14
CA PHE A 128 2.58 8.57 -14.24
C PHE A 128 3.59 7.50 -13.86
N GLY A 129 3.17 6.23 -13.87
CA GLY A 129 4.04 5.08 -13.67
C GLY A 129 4.04 4.23 -14.93
N ALA A 130 5.22 4.02 -15.52
CA ALA A 130 5.38 3.03 -16.58
C ALA A 130 5.39 1.63 -15.93
N THR A 131 4.46 0.77 -16.37
CA THR A 131 4.39 -0.65 -15.98
C THR A 131 5.33 -1.51 -16.79
#